data_AF-A0AAV8VDK2-F1
#
_entry.id   AF-A0AAV8VDK2-F1
#
_cell.length_a   1.000
_cell.length_b   1.000
_cell.length_c   1.000
_cell.angle_alpha   90.00
_cell.angle_beta   90.00
_cell.angle_gamma   90.00
#
_symmetry.space_group_name_H-M   'P 1'
#
loop_
_entity.id
_entity.type
_entity.pdbx_description
1 polymer ?
#
loop_
_entity_poly.entity_id
_entity_poly.type
_entity_poly.pdbx_seq_one_letter_code
_entity_poly.pdbx_strand_id
1 'polypeptide(L)'
;MQLDAENKLLNRNLINPVLKDTVRIPRYGVVVLRFFAKNPGFWMLRDEQSRGWTRGMDIIFQVGDLSDVVSTPTNFPTCGSFIGPDFFLL
;
A
#
# COMPACT_ATOMS: atom_id res chain seq x y z
N MET A 1 -20.75 5.85 -13.66
CA MET A 1 -20.94 4.50 -13.10
C MET A 1 -21.42 3.50 -14.16
N GLN A 2 -22.40 3.84 -15.00
CA GLN A 2 -22.95 2.95 -16.04
C GLN A 2 -21.92 2.45 -17.06
N LEU A 3 -21.10 3.33 -17.64
CA LEU A 3 -20.04 2.92 -18.59
C LEU A 3 -18.96 2.00 -17.97
N ASP A 4 -18.73 2.12 -16.66
CA ASP A 4 -17.80 1.26 -15.93
C ASP A 4 -18.38 -0.14 -15.75
N ALA A 5 -19.65 -0.23 -15.36
CA ALA A 5 -20.40 -1.47 -15.22
C ALA A 5 -20.56 -2.21 -16.54
N GLU A 6 -20.67 -1.49 -17.65
CA GLU A 6 -20.74 -2.04 -19.01
C GLU A 6 -19.35 -2.43 -19.58
N ASN A 7 -18.26 -2.30 -18.80
CA ASN A 7 -16.88 -2.54 -19.24
C ASN A 7 -16.45 -1.73 -20.49
N LYS A 8 -17.12 -0.61 -20.76
CA LYS A 8 -16.81 0.25 -21.92
C LYS A 8 -15.62 1.18 -21.67
N LEU A 9 -15.24 1.40 -20.41
CA LEU A 9 -14.10 2.24 -20.03
C LEU A 9 -12.77 1.46 -20.04
N LEU A 10 -12.77 0.23 -19.50
CA LEU A 10 -11.57 -0.58 -19.31
C LEU A 10 -11.92 -2.07 -19.45
N ASN A 11 -11.16 -2.80 -20.27
CA ASN A 11 -11.23 -4.25 -20.34
C ASN A 11 -10.58 -4.86 -19.08
N ARG A 12 -11.32 -5.74 -18.39
CA ARG A 12 -10.90 -6.38 -17.14
C ARG A 12 -10.98 -7.90 -17.29
N ASN A 13 -9.89 -8.60 -16.97
CA ASN A 13 -9.92 -10.07 -16.86
C ASN A 13 -10.44 -10.48 -15.48
N LEU A 14 -11.69 -10.95 -15.42
CA LEU A 14 -12.34 -11.39 -14.17
C LEU A 14 -12.42 -12.92 -14.00
N ILE A 15 -12.01 -13.70 -15.02
CA ILE A 15 -12.09 -15.17 -15.01
C ILE A 15 -10.81 -15.77 -14.43
N ASN A 16 -9.65 -15.29 -14.89
CA ASN A 16 -8.35 -15.77 -14.42
C ASN A 16 -7.31 -14.64 -14.43
N PRO A 17 -7.43 -13.66 -13.51
CA PRO A 17 -6.48 -12.56 -13.43
C PRO A 17 -5.11 -13.05 -12.94
N VAL A 18 -4.04 -12.34 -13.35
CA VAL A 18 -2.69 -12.58 -12.82
C VAL A 18 -2.65 -12.20 -11.34
N LEU A 19 -2.17 -13.11 -10.50
CA LEU A 19 -1.90 -12.87 -9.08
C LEU A 19 -0.44 -12.45 -8.90
N LYS A 20 -0.22 -11.31 -8.24
CA LYS A 20 1.12 -10.75 -7.99
C LYS A 20 1.05 -9.68 -6.90
N ASP A 21 2.18 -9.42 -6.26
CA ASP A 21 2.36 -8.36 -5.26
C ASP A 21 2.72 -7.00 -5.89
N THR A 22 3.39 -7.02 -7.04
CA THR A 22 3.99 -5.84 -7.66
C THR A 22 3.52 -5.67 -9.11
N VAL A 23 3.22 -4.44 -9.51
CA VAL A 23 2.80 -4.12 -10.88
C VAL A 23 3.47 -2.86 -11.40
N ARG A 24 3.90 -2.92 -12.65
CA ARG A 24 4.34 -1.73 -13.38
C ARG A 24 3.14 -0.95 -13.88
N ILE A 25 3.06 0.34 -13.54
CA ILE A 25 2.07 1.25 -14.11
C ILE A 25 2.60 1.74 -15.47
N PRO A 26 1.88 1.52 -16.59
CA PRO A 26 2.28 2.03 -17.89
C PRO A 26 2.15 3.55 -17.96
N ARG A 27 3.04 4.20 -18.73
CA ARG A 27 2.98 5.66 -18.94
C ARG A 27 1.65 6.03 -19.59
N TYR A 28 0.95 7.03 -19.02
CA TYR A 28 -0.38 7.48 -19.45
C TYR A 28 -1.47 6.39 -19.43
N GLY A 29 -1.25 5.30 -18.70
CA GLY A 29 -2.24 4.25 -18.52
C GLY A 29 -2.71 4.12 -17.08
N VAL A 30 -3.57 3.14 -16.87
CA VAL A 30 -4.17 2.81 -15.58
C VAL A 30 -3.99 1.32 -15.31
N VAL A 31 -3.89 0.97 -14.04
CA VAL A 31 -3.92 -0.42 -13.57
C VAL A 31 -5.08 -0.56 -12.61
N VAL A 32 -5.87 -1.63 -12.77
CA VAL A 32 -6.94 -1.99 -11.84
C VAL A 32 -6.47 -3.19 -11.02
N LEU A 33 -6.48 -3.05 -9.70
CA LEU A 33 -6.12 -4.11 -8.75
C LEU A 33 -7.35 -4.55 -7.97
N ARG A 34 -7.35 -5.81 -7.54
CA ARG A 34 -8.34 -6.38 -6.63
C ARG A 34 -7.62 -7.25 -5.63
N PHE A 35 -7.90 -7.04 -4.35
CA PHE A 35 -7.42 -7.89 -3.26
C PHE A 35 -8.56 -8.14 -2.27
N PHE A 36 -8.43 -9.22 -1.50
CA PHE A 36 -9.34 -9.50 -0.39
C PHE A 36 -8.73 -8.95 0.90
N ALA A 37 -9.41 -8.01 1.54
CA ALA A 37 -9.02 -7.44 2.83
C ALA A 37 -9.34 -8.40 3.99
N LYS A 38 -8.70 -9.58 4.00
CA LYS A 38 -8.91 -10.67 4.97
C LYS A 38 -7.78 -10.84 5.98
N ASN A 39 -6.80 -9.94 5.97
CA ASN A 39 -5.63 -10.00 6.85
C ASN A 39 -5.53 -8.69 7.66
N PRO A 40 -6.04 -8.67 8.91
CA PRO A 40 -6.04 -7.47 9.73
C PRO A 40 -4.64 -6.89 9.94
N GLY A 41 -4.53 -5.57 9.91
CA GLY A 41 -3.26 -4.86 10.05
C GLY A 41 -3.13 -3.64 9.14
N PHE A 42 -1.96 -3.03 9.18
CA PHE A 42 -1.60 -1.88 8.35
C PHE A 42 -0.71 -2.35 7.19
N TRP A 43 -1.22 -2.23 5.96
CA TRP A 43 -0.55 -2.67 4.75
C TRP A 43 -0.16 -1.48 3.88
N MET A 44 1.11 -1.39 3.51
CA MET A 44 1.60 -0.31 2.66
C MET A 44 1.56 -0.72 1.18
N LEU A 45 0.86 0.06 0.37
CA LEU A 45 1.01 0.06 -1.08
C LEU A 45 1.90 1.24 -1.44
N ARG A 46 3.04 0.95 -2.07
CA ARG A 46 4.08 1.94 -2.33
C ARG A 46 4.69 1.76 -3.70
N ASP A 47 5.35 2.82 -4.17
CA ASP A 47 6.29 2.69 -5.27
C ASP A 47 7.53 1.89 -4.81
N GLU A 48 7.83 0.82 -5.55
CA GLU A 48 9.00 -0.04 -5.32
C GLU A 48 10.30 0.65 -5.77
N GLN A 49 10.23 1.53 -6.78
CA GLN A 49 11.40 1.98 -7.52
C GLN A 49 11.81 3.44 -7.21
N SER A 50 11.45 3.94 -6.02
CA SER A 50 11.93 5.23 -5.57
C SER A 50 13.43 5.14 -5.24
N ARG A 51 14.31 5.55 -6.16
CA ARG A 51 15.76 5.75 -5.92
C ARG A 51 16.06 6.85 -4.86
N GLY A 52 15.07 7.25 -4.06
CA GLY A 52 15.08 8.27 -3.03
C GLY A 52 13.83 8.15 -2.15
N TRP A 53 13.34 9.26 -1.60
CA TRP A 53 12.03 9.30 -0.92
C TRP A 53 10.90 9.02 -1.90
N THR A 54 9.82 8.43 -1.40
CA THR A 54 8.65 8.14 -2.23
C THR A 54 8.11 9.45 -2.77
N ARG A 55 7.71 9.47 -4.05
CA ARG A 55 7.21 10.70 -4.69
C ARG A 55 5.79 11.08 -4.22
N GLY A 56 5.42 10.67 -3.00
CA GLY A 56 4.07 10.82 -2.46
C GLY A 56 3.05 9.84 -3.03
N MET A 57 3.48 8.70 -3.57
CA MET A 57 2.59 7.65 -4.12
C MET A 57 2.48 6.43 -3.21
N ASP A 58 2.36 6.68 -1.91
CA ASP A 58 2.21 5.61 -0.92
C ASP A 58 0.86 5.75 -0.21
N ILE A 59 0.23 4.60 0.04
CA ILE A 59 -1.05 4.48 0.73
C ILE A 59 -0.90 3.42 1.81
N ILE A 60 -1.49 3.67 2.97
CA ILE A 60 -1.67 2.66 4.01
C ILE A 60 -3.13 2.19 3.99
N PHE A 61 -3.32 0.89 3.86
CA PHE A 61 -4.59 0.23 4.10
C PHE A 61 -4.64 -0.24 5.55
N GLN A 62 -5.57 0.31 6.33
CA GLN A 62 -6.00 -0.31 7.58
C GLN A 62 -7.04 -1.38 7.25
N VAL A 63 -6.71 -2.63 7.54
CA VAL A 63 -7.62 -3.76 7.38
C VAL A 63 -8.07 -4.22 8.76
N GLY A 64 -9.38 -4.26 8.98
CA GLY A 64 -9.96 -4.59 10.29
C GLY A 64 -9.93 -3.45 11.30
N ASP A 65 -10.40 -3.74 12.50
CA ASP A 65 -10.35 -2.84 13.66
C ASP A 65 -9.01 -2.97 14.39
N LEU A 66 -8.67 -1.97 15.21
CA LEU A 66 -7.42 -2.00 16.00
C LEU A 66 -7.36 -3.19 16.96
N SER A 67 -8.51 -3.72 17.39
CA SER A 67 -8.61 -4.92 18.20
C SER A 67 -8.31 -6.21 17.45
N ASP A 68 -8.43 -6.21 16.12
CA ASP A 68 -8.14 -7.38 15.28
C ASP A 68 -6.64 -7.50 14.98
N VAL A 69 -5.88 -6.42 15.21
CA VAL A 69 -4.44 -6.38 14.98
C VAL A 69 -3.72 -7.09 16.11
N VAL A 70 -2.80 -7.98 15.76
CA VAL A 70 -1.98 -8.72 16.74
C VAL A 70 -1.20 -7.74 17.60
N SER A 71 -1.24 -7.94 18.92
CA SER A 71 -0.47 -7.14 19.87
C SER A 71 1.02 -7.21 19.57
N THR A 72 1.70 -6.07 19.66
CA THR A 72 3.15 -5.99 19.51
C THR A 72 3.86 -6.96 20.46
N PRO A 73 4.80 -7.80 19.96
CA PRO A 73 5.57 -8.73 20.81
C PRO A 73 6.31 -8.00 21.94
N THR A 74 6.46 -8.64 23.11
CA THR A 74 7.08 -8.04 24.31
C THR A 74 8.51 -7.54 24.09
N ASN A 75 9.23 -8.14 23.14
CA ASN A 75 10.60 -7.80 22.80
C ASN A 75 10.72 -6.95 21.52
N PHE A 76 9.62 -6.39 21.02
CA PHE A 76 9.65 -5.54 19.83
C PHE A 76 10.36 -4.21 20.15
N PRO A 77 11.30 -3.76 19.30
CA PRO A 77 11.99 -2.50 19.52
C PRO A 77 10.99 -1.34 19.45
N THR A 78 10.90 -0.57 20.53
CA THR A 78 10.20 0.71 20.51
C THR A 78 11.15 1.79 20.03
N CYS A 79 10.71 2.63 19.10
CA CYS A 79 11.42 3.88 18.84
C CYS A 79 11.50 4.67 20.15
N GLY A 80 12.70 5.16 20.52
CA GLY A 80 12.81 6.20 21.54
C GLY A 80 12.30 7.54 20.99
N SER A 81 12.41 8.61 21.77
CA SER A 81 12.23 9.97 21.24
C SER A 81 13.26 10.20 20.13
N PHE A 82 12.81 10.39 18.90
CA PHE A 82 13.67 10.87 17.81
C PHE A 82 14.04 12.33 18.11
N ILE A 83 15.09 12.51 18.90
CA ILE A 83 15.87 13.75 18.87
C ILE A 83 16.72 13.60 17.62
N GLY A 84 16.48 14.43 16.60
CA GLY A 84 17.23 14.39 15.34
C GLY A 84 18.74 14.51 15.58
N PRO A 85 19.57 14.35 14.54
CA PRO A 85 21.01 14.44 14.69
C PRO A 85 21.42 15.70 15.47
N ASP A 86 22.29 15.54 16.49
CA ASP A 86 22.80 16.60 17.37
C ASP A 86 23.46 17.78 16.63
N PHE A 87 23.58 17.72 15.30
CA PHE A 87 24.20 18.70 14.42
C PHE A 87 23.41 20.02 14.23
N PHE A 88 22.24 20.20 14.86
CA PHE A 88 21.49 21.47 14.81
C PHE A 88 21.56 22.29 16.12
N LEU A 89 22.33 21.85 17.11
CA LEU A 89 22.52 22.55 18.39
C LEU A 89 23.95 23.09 18.61
N LEU A 90 24.71 23.29 17.53
CA LEU A 90 25.96 24.07 17.52
C LEU A 90 25.79 25.34 16.69
#